data_AF-A0A8H4VVS7-F1
#
_entry.id   AF-A0A8H4VVS7-F1
#
_cell.length_a   1.000
_cell.length_b   1.000
_cell.length_c   1.000
_cell.angle_alpha   90.00
_cell.angle_beta   90.00
_cell.angle_gamma   90.00
#
_symmetry.space_group_name_H-M   'P 1'
#
loop_
_entity.id
_entity.type
_entity.pdbx_description
1 polymer ?
#
loop_
_entity_poly.entity_id
_entity_poly.type
_entity_poly.pdbx_seq_one_letter_code
_entity_poly.pdbx_strand_id
1 'polypeptide(L)'
;MATFTRISEDETPSIDVDVSRRLSKIDPNIYGGFMEHMGRCIYGGIYEPGNPLSDTHGYRTDVLTALRELDIPVIRYPGGNFVATYHWQDGIGPKENRPARPELAWLGTETNEFGTDEFMHWLSVLSEGREKRVEPYFALNFGTGTLDEALAWVEYCNGTRNTYYANLRRKNGHPEPYNIKYWALGNEPPFQSSSSLYKN
;
A
#
# COMPACT_ATOMS: atom_id res chain seq x y z
N MET A 1 16.26 -14.16 -21.39
CA MET A 1 17.65 -14.57 -21.10
C MET A 1 18.35 -13.37 -20.50
N ALA A 2 18.71 -13.44 -19.22
CA ALA A 2 19.64 -12.47 -18.66
C ALA A 2 21.03 -12.85 -19.17
N THR A 3 21.64 -11.97 -19.96
CA THR A 3 23.02 -12.16 -20.43
C THR A 3 23.94 -11.65 -19.33
N PHE A 4 24.67 -12.55 -18.68
CA PHE A 4 25.70 -12.15 -17.73
C PHE A 4 26.98 -11.81 -18.50
N THR A 5 27.40 -10.55 -18.43
CA THR A 5 28.74 -10.17 -18.89
C THR A 5 29.75 -10.71 -17.90
N ARG A 6 30.47 -11.76 -18.29
CA ARG A 6 31.60 -12.31 -17.53
C ARG A 6 32.83 -11.49 -17.88
N ILE A 7 33.43 -10.84 -16.88
CA ILE A 7 34.78 -10.26 -16.99
C ILE A 7 35.80 -11.38 -17.23
N SER A 8 36.92 -11.06 -17.87
CA SER A 8 37.94 -12.07 -18.18
C SER A 8 38.63 -12.57 -16.89
N GLU A 9 39.17 -13.78 -16.92
CA GLU A 9 39.76 -14.42 -15.72
C GLU A 9 41.03 -13.72 -15.21
N ASP A 10 41.64 -12.89 -16.06
CA ASP A 10 42.81 -12.05 -15.78
C ASP A 10 42.44 -10.64 -15.29
N GLU A 11 41.17 -10.26 -15.31
CA GLU A 11 40.70 -8.95 -14.86
C GLU A 11 40.44 -8.96 -13.34
N THR A 12 41.06 -8.04 -12.61
CA THR A 12 40.77 -7.83 -11.18
C THR A 12 39.70 -6.76 -11.04
N PRO A 13 38.50 -7.07 -10.48
CA PRO A 13 37.48 -6.06 -10.21
C PRO A 13 38.03 -4.95 -9.32
N SER A 14 37.77 -3.70 -9.70
CA SER A 14 38.14 -2.53 -8.92
C SER A 14 36.92 -1.63 -8.67
N ILE A 15 36.97 -0.88 -7.57
CA ILE A 15 35.96 0.12 -7.20
C ILE A 15 36.70 1.43 -6.96
N ASP A 16 36.43 2.41 -7.82
CA ASP A 16 36.93 3.78 -7.66
C ASP A 16 35.83 4.71 -7.14
N VAL A 17 36.15 5.53 -6.13
CA VAL A 17 35.21 6.49 -5.54
C VAL A 17 35.73 7.91 -5.74
N ASP A 18 35.07 8.68 -6.60
CA ASP A 18 35.33 10.09 -6.82
C ASP A 18 34.28 10.94 -6.10
N VAL A 19 34.66 11.56 -4.96
CA VAL A 19 33.76 12.36 -4.11
C VAL A 19 33.26 13.65 -4.77
N SER A 20 33.88 14.07 -5.89
CA SER A 20 33.43 15.20 -6.70
C SER A 20 32.28 14.81 -7.63
N ARG A 21 32.17 13.52 -8.00
CA ARG A 21 31.08 12.97 -8.84
C ARG A 21 29.85 12.63 -8.02
N ARG A 22 29.17 13.67 -7.53
CA ARG A 22 27.89 13.51 -6.82
C ARG A 22 26.75 13.38 -7.84
N LEU A 23 25.97 12.30 -7.74
CA LEU A 23 24.80 12.09 -8.58
C LEU A 23 23.62 12.96 -8.12
N SER A 24 23.11 12.69 -6.92
CA SER A 24 21.99 13.41 -6.32
C SER A 24 21.90 13.13 -4.82
N LYS A 25 21.06 13.90 -4.11
CA LYS A 25 20.65 13.55 -2.76
C LYS A 25 19.74 12.32 -2.83
N ILE A 26 20.02 11.32 -2.01
CA ILE A 26 19.16 10.14 -1.87
C ILE A 26 17.80 10.58 -1.32
N ASP A 27 16.74 10.29 -2.05
CA ASP A 27 15.37 10.41 -1.55
C ASP A 27 15.09 9.22 -0.62
N PRO A 28 14.75 9.42 0.66
CA PRO A 28 14.44 8.32 1.57
C PRO A 28 13.35 7.38 1.06
N ASN A 29 12.42 7.86 0.24
CA ASN A 29 11.31 7.05 -0.28
C ASN A 29 11.76 5.85 -1.14
N ILE A 30 13.04 5.78 -1.57
CA ILE A 30 13.58 4.57 -2.20
C ILE A 30 13.63 3.36 -1.27
N TYR A 31 13.57 3.59 0.05
CA TYR A 31 13.52 2.56 1.09
C TYR A 31 12.07 2.20 1.49
N GLY A 32 11.11 2.47 0.60
CA GLY A 32 9.69 2.22 0.83
C GLY A 32 9.33 0.74 0.95
N GLY A 33 8.25 0.46 1.67
CA GLY A 33 7.63 -0.85 1.77
C GLY A 33 6.44 -1.01 0.83
N PHE A 34 5.98 -2.24 0.70
CA PHE A 34 4.81 -2.58 -0.10
C PHE A 34 4.00 -3.67 0.61
N MET A 35 2.70 -3.43 0.73
CA MET A 35 1.74 -4.32 1.36
C MET A 35 0.57 -4.55 0.43
N GLU A 36 0.22 -5.82 0.28
CA GLU A 36 -0.88 -6.26 -0.56
C GLU A 36 -1.76 -7.23 0.21
N HIS A 37 -3.06 -7.21 -0.08
CA HIS A 37 -3.97 -8.29 0.30
C HIS A 37 -3.66 -9.56 -0.50
N MET A 38 -2.49 -10.14 -0.23
CA MET A 38 -1.93 -11.33 -0.89
C MET A 38 -1.43 -12.32 0.17
N GLY A 39 -2.00 -13.52 0.15
CA GLY A 39 -1.63 -14.60 1.04
C GLY A 39 -1.69 -14.18 2.52
N ARG A 40 -0.52 -14.16 3.18
CA ARG A 40 -0.39 -13.85 4.61
C ARG A 40 0.26 -12.50 4.90
N CYS A 41 0.30 -11.58 3.94
CA CYS A 41 0.89 -10.25 4.17
C CYS A 41 0.08 -9.46 5.21
N ILE A 42 -1.26 -9.41 5.05
CA ILE A 42 -2.16 -8.76 6.00
C ILE A 42 -2.61 -9.78 7.07
N TYR A 43 -3.46 -10.73 6.68
CA TYR A 43 -4.04 -11.73 7.58
C TYR A 43 -3.04 -12.80 7.99
N GLY A 44 -2.78 -12.91 9.31
CA GLY A 44 -1.74 -13.79 9.86
C GLY A 44 -0.31 -13.29 9.61
N GLY A 45 -0.17 -12.04 9.14
CA GLY A 45 1.06 -11.28 9.00
C GLY A 45 1.05 -10.09 9.95
N ILE A 46 0.64 -8.92 9.47
CA ILE A 46 0.54 -7.71 10.31
C ILE A 46 -0.73 -7.65 11.18
N TYR A 47 -1.78 -8.38 10.80
CA TYR A 47 -3.09 -8.37 11.46
C TYR A 47 -3.54 -9.81 11.73
N GLU A 48 -3.68 -10.15 13.01
CA GLU A 48 -4.07 -11.48 13.50
C GLU A 48 -4.78 -11.38 14.86
N PRO A 49 -6.07 -10.98 14.89
CA PRO A 49 -6.84 -10.94 16.13
C PRO A 49 -6.85 -12.28 16.86
N GLY A 50 -6.67 -12.25 18.19
CA GLY A 50 -6.64 -13.45 19.04
C GLY A 50 -5.27 -14.14 19.13
N ASN A 51 -4.26 -13.70 18.37
CA ASN A 51 -2.89 -14.16 18.57
C ASN A 51 -2.30 -13.59 19.88
N PRO A 52 -1.56 -14.38 20.69
CA PRO A 52 -0.95 -13.90 21.93
C PRO A 52 0.03 -12.73 21.77
N LEU A 53 0.57 -12.54 20.56
CA LEU A 53 1.50 -11.46 20.22
C LEU A 53 0.79 -10.27 19.55
N SER A 54 -0.54 -10.28 19.47
CA SER A 54 -1.32 -9.16 18.95
C SER A 54 -1.75 -8.19 20.05
N ASP A 55 -1.83 -6.91 19.72
CA ASP A 55 -2.42 -5.90 20.59
C ASP A 55 -3.96 -5.96 20.60
N THR A 56 -4.61 -5.02 21.30
CA THR A 56 -6.08 -4.93 21.40
C THR A 56 -6.77 -4.63 20.07
N HIS A 57 -6.04 -4.13 19.06
CA HIS A 57 -6.56 -3.89 17.73
C HIS A 57 -6.36 -5.08 16.80
N GLY A 58 -5.65 -6.12 17.25
CA GLY A 58 -5.30 -7.31 16.47
C GLY A 58 -4.01 -7.17 15.67
N TYR A 59 -3.20 -6.12 15.91
CA TYR A 59 -1.93 -5.94 15.21
C TYR A 59 -0.81 -6.72 15.88
N ARG A 60 0.00 -7.42 15.09
CA ARG A 60 1.13 -8.21 15.59
C ARG A 60 2.25 -7.31 16.09
N THR A 61 2.45 -7.26 17.40
CA THR A 61 3.40 -6.36 18.08
C THR A 61 4.86 -6.74 17.83
N ASP A 62 5.14 -8.02 17.66
CA ASP A 62 6.45 -8.54 17.28
C ASP A 62 6.81 -8.14 15.83
N VAL A 63 5.84 -8.18 14.92
CA VAL A 63 6.02 -7.71 13.54
C VAL A 63 6.21 -6.18 13.51
N LEU A 64 5.40 -5.43 14.25
CA LEU A 64 5.58 -3.98 14.41
C LEU A 64 6.98 -3.63 14.92
N THR A 65 7.49 -4.38 15.90
CA THR A 65 8.84 -4.17 16.44
C THR A 65 9.91 -4.37 15.39
N ALA A 66 9.84 -5.48 14.63
CA ALA A 66 10.80 -5.75 13.55
C ALA A 66 10.73 -4.67 12.44
N LEU A 67 9.53 -4.20 12.08
CA LEU A 67 9.36 -3.16 11.06
C LEU A 67 9.86 -1.78 11.50
N ARG A 68 9.79 -1.46 12.79
CA ARG A 68 10.33 -0.20 13.34
C ARG A 68 11.85 -0.10 13.16
N GLU A 69 12.58 -1.22 13.19
CA GLU A 69 14.03 -1.25 12.96
C GLU A 69 14.43 -0.89 11.52
N LEU A 70 13.51 -1.03 10.55
CA LEU A 70 13.78 -0.79 9.13
C LEU A 70 13.67 0.69 8.72
N ASP A 71 13.15 1.57 9.59
CA ASP A 71 12.94 2.99 9.33
C ASP A 71 12.19 3.30 8.00
N ILE A 72 11.20 2.47 7.65
CA ILE A 72 10.45 2.58 6.39
C ILE A 72 9.75 3.94 6.30
N PRO A 73 9.98 4.77 5.26
CA PRO A 73 9.41 6.10 5.17
C PRO A 73 8.03 6.14 4.50
N VAL A 74 7.72 5.19 3.62
CA VAL A 74 6.48 5.13 2.85
C VAL A 74 6.09 3.68 2.62
N ILE A 75 4.79 3.36 2.66
CA ILE A 75 4.28 2.01 2.36
C ILE A 75 3.16 2.09 1.33
N ARG A 76 3.32 1.32 0.24
CA ARG A 76 2.29 1.13 -0.79
C ARG A 76 1.20 0.14 -0.31
N TYR A 77 -0.08 0.46 -0.56
CA TYR A 77 -1.28 -0.30 -0.13
C TYR A 77 -2.47 0.05 -1.07
N PRO A 78 -3.56 -0.74 -1.23
CA PRO A 78 -3.85 -2.09 -0.74
C PRO A 78 -3.33 -3.20 -1.64
N GLY A 79 -2.60 -2.86 -2.70
CA GLY A 79 -2.00 -3.90 -3.49
C GLY A 79 -1.11 -3.50 -4.63
N GLY A 80 -0.75 -4.57 -5.30
CA GLY A 80 -0.39 -4.71 -6.69
C GLY A 80 -1.63 -5.22 -7.41
N ASN A 81 -1.68 -6.49 -7.83
CA ASN A 81 -2.77 -7.01 -8.64
C ASN A 81 -4.15 -7.00 -7.93
N PHE A 82 -4.18 -7.16 -6.60
CA PHE A 82 -5.40 -7.11 -5.79
C PHE A 82 -6.25 -5.85 -6.07
N VAL A 83 -5.59 -4.70 -6.24
CA VAL A 83 -6.29 -3.41 -6.34
C VAL A 83 -7.15 -3.30 -7.60
N ALA A 84 -6.88 -4.10 -8.64
CA ALA A 84 -7.60 -4.04 -9.90
C ALA A 84 -9.07 -4.48 -9.79
N THR A 85 -9.43 -5.20 -8.73
CA THR A 85 -10.81 -5.65 -8.47
C THR A 85 -11.30 -5.31 -7.07
N TYR A 86 -10.58 -4.44 -6.36
CA TYR A 86 -10.89 -4.03 -5.00
C TYR A 86 -11.79 -2.80 -4.98
N HIS A 87 -12.90 -2.86 -4.23
CA HIS A 87 -13.78 -1.72 -3.98
C HIS A 87 -13.56 -1.19 -2.56
N TRP A 88 -12.94 -0.02 -2.43
CA TRP A 88 -12.46 0.49 -1.14
C TRP A 88 -13.57 0.68 -0.10
N GLN A 89 -14.81 0.90 -0.55
CA GLN A 89 -15.98 1.03 0.31
C GLN A 89 -16.30 -0.27 1.06
N ASP A 90 -15.93 -1.42 0.51
CA ASP A 90 -16.13 -2.72 1.16
C ASP A 90 -15.23 -2.86 2.42
N GLY A 91 -14.14 -2.08 2.51
CA GLY A 91 -13.17 -2.10 3.60
C GLY A 91 -13.29 -0.97 4.63
N ILE A 92 -14.43 -0.28 4.72
CA ILE A 92 -14.65 0.80 5.71
C ILE A 92 -15.92 0.59 6.53
N GLY A 93 -16.05 1.31 7.64
CA GLY A 93 -17.22 1.22 8.53
C GLY A 93 -17.21 -0.05 9.40
N PRO A 94 -18.33 -0.39 10.06
CA PRO A 94 -18.39 -1.51 10.99
C PRO A 94 -18.09 -2.85 10.31
N LYS A 95 -17.15 -3.63 10.86
CA LYS A 95 -16.62 -4.87 10.26
C LYS A 95 -17.72 -5.90 9.97
N GLU A 96 -18.73 -5.97 10.83
CA GLU A 96 -19.89 -6.86 10.69
C GLU A 96 -20.76 -6.58 9.44
N ASN A 97 -20.65 -5.38 8.86
CA ASN A 97 -21.37 -5.00 7.66
C ASN A 97 -20.52 -5.10 6.38
N ARG A 98 -19.23 -5.45 6.51
CA ARG A 98 -18.30 -5.53 5.38
C ARG A 98 -18.50 -6.84 4.63
N PRO A 99 -18.65 -6.81 3.30
CA PRO A 99 -18.89 -8.02 2.52
C PRO A 99 -17.60 -8.82 2.34
N ALA A 100 -17.69 -10.14 2.42
CA ALA A 100 -16.65 -11.00 1.88
C ALA A 100 -16.70 -10.99 0.35
N ARG A 101 -15.55 -10.86 -0.32
CA ARG A 101 -15.43 -10.82 -1.78
C ARG A 101 -14.51 -11.92 -2.30
N PRO A 102 -14.76 -12.46 -3.50
CA PRO A 102 -13.76 -13.27 -4.18
C PRO A 102 -12.54 -12.41 -4.50
N GLU A 103 -11.37 -12.86 -4.08
CA GLU A 103 -10.09 -12.25 -4.44
C GLU A 103 -9.60 -12.94 -5.71
N LEU A 104 -9.50 -12.19 -6.81
CA LEU A 104 -9.34 -12.74 -8.16
C LEU A 104 -7.88 -12.85 -8.61
N ALA A 105 -6.95 -12.10 -8.03
CA ALA A 105 -5.54 -12.11 -8.44
C ALA A 105 -4.76 -13.29 -7.83
N TRP A 106 -5.06 -13.64 -6.58
CA TRP A 106 -4.37 -14.63 -5.77
C TRP A 106 -5.25 -15.81 -5.36
N LEU A 107 -6.50 -15.84 -5.84
CA LEU A 107 -7.46 -16.93 -5.67
C LEU A 107 -7.77 -17.18 -4.19
N GLY A 108 -8.66 -16.35 -3.65
CA GLY A 108 -9.08 -16.47 -2.25
C GLY A 108 -10.41 -15.81 -1.95
N THR A 109 -10.67 -15.61 -0.68
CA THR A 109 -11.79 -14.79 -0.19
C THR A 109 -11.21 -13.68 0.67
N GLU A 110 -11.43 -12.44 0.24
CA GLU A 110 -11.11 -11.25 1.01
C GLU A 110 -12.27 -10.95 1.97
N THR A 111 -11.99 -10.97 3.27
CA THR A 111 -13.01 -10.72 4.31
C THR A 111 -13.30 -9.24 4.52
N ASN A 112 -12.40 -8.36 4.08
CA ASN A 112 -12.41 -6.91 4.29
C ASN A 112 -12.38 -6.49 5.77
N GLU A 113 -11.95 -7.38 6.67
CA GLU A 113 -11.77 -7.03 8.09
C GLU A 113 -10.68 -5.96 8.31
N PHE A 114 -9.73 -5.88 7.38
CA PHE A 114 -8.69 -4.87 7.36
C PHE A 114 -8.85 -4.03 6.09
N GLY A 115 -9.05 -2.72 6.22
CA GLY A 115 -9.18 -1.82 5.08
C GLY A 115 -8.50 -0.49 5.31
N THR A 116 -9.04 0.57 4.69
CA THR A 116 -8.44 1.91 4.72
C THR A 116 -8.20 2.40 6.14
N ASP A 117 -9.22 2.31 7.00
CA ASP A 117 -9.17 2.86 8.35
C ASP A 117 -8.21 2.09 9.25
N GLU A 118 -8.23 0.74 9.17
CA GLU A 118 -7.29 -0.09 9.91
C GLU A 118 -5.84 0.09 9.45
N PHE A 119 -5.60 0.25 8.14
CA PHE A 119 -4.26 0.51 7.60
C PHE A 119 -3.71 1.86 8.09
N MET A 120 -4.53 2.91 8.06
CA MET A 120 -4.12 4.22 8.54
C MET A 120 -3.83 4.22 10.04
N HIS A 121 -4.63 3.51 10.84
CA HIS A 121 -4.37 3.35 12.26
C HIS A 121 -3.09 2.52 12.51
N TRP A 122 -2.90 1.43 11.77
CA TRP A 122 -1.69 0.61 11.85
C TRP A 122 -0.42 1.41 11.51
N LEU A 123 -0.46 2.28 10.49
CA LEU A 123 0.65 3.19 10.18
C LEU A 123 0.91 4.19 11.32
N SER A 124 -0.13 4.68 12.00
CA SER A 124 0.01 5.54 13.16
C SER A 124 0.76 4.81 14.28
N VAL A 125 0.36 3.57 14.59
CA VAL A 125 1.05 2.73 15.60
C VAL A 125 2.49 2.45 15.18
N LEU A 126 2.74 2.07 13.92
CA LEU A 126 4.09 1.83 13.40
C LEU A 126 4.98 3.09 13.52
N SER A 127 4.38 4.28 13.44
CA SER A 127 5.07 5.57 13.50
C SER A 127 5.36 6.08 14.91
N GLU A 128 4.84 5.42 15.95
CA GLU A 128 5.07 5.83 17.34
C GLU A 128 6.56 5.90 17.67
N GLY A 129 6.98 7.03 18.27
CA GLY A 129 8.38 7.28 18.63
C GLY A 129 9.27 7.74 17.48
N ARG A 130 8.74 7.90 16.25
CA ARG A 130 9.50 8.40 15.09
C ARG A 130 9.32 9.91 14.93
N GLU A 131 10.35 10.57 14.42
CA GLU A 131 10.29 12.01 14.06
C GLU A 131 9.28 12.25 12.92
N LYS A 132 9.18 11.28 11.99
CA LYS A 132 8.28 11.34 10.84
C LYS A 132 7.40 10.11 10.82
N ARG A 133 6.12 10.30 10.52
CA ARG A 133 5.20 9.18 10.27
C ARG A 133 5.57 8.47 8.98
N VAL A 134 5.28 7.17 8.93
CA VAL A 134 5.28 6.39 7.70
C VAL A 134 4.16 6.92 6.80
N GLU A 135 4.51 7.38 5.61
CA GLU A 135 3.54 7.93 4.67
C GLU A 135 2.77 6.79 3.96
N PRO A 136 1.43 6.87 3.86
CA PRO A 136 0.66 5.96 3.01
C PRO A 136 0.87 6.31 1.53
N TYR A 137 0.99 5.27 0.69
CA TYR A 137 0.97 5.36 -0.76
C TYR A 137 -0.16 4.48 -1.33
N PHE A 138 -1.30 5.10 -1.65
CA PHE A 138 -2.50 4.36 -2.03
C PHE A 138 -2.56 4.06 -3.52
N ALA A 139 -2.83 2.82 -3.89
CA ALA A 139 -3.18 2.47 -5.26
C ALA A 139 -4.70 2.54 -5.46
N LEU A 140 -5.15 3.21 -6.52
CA LEU A 140 -6.57 3.32 -6.89
C LEU A 140 -6.95 2.17 -7.82
N ASN A 141 -8.20 1.70 -7.74
CA ASN A 141 -8.71 0.69 -8.66
C ASN A 141 -9.00 1.30 -10.04
N PHE A 142 -8.16 0.95 -11.03
CA PHE A 142 -8.33 1.29 -12.45
C PHE A 142 -8.57 0.04 -13.32
N GLY A 143 -8.89 -1.10 -12.70
CA GLY A 143 -9.31 -2.32 -13.40
C GLY A 143 -10.82 -2.34 -13.57
N THR A 144 -11.54 -2.68 -12.50
CA THR A 144 -13.01 -2.72 -12.47
C THR A 144 -13.64 -1.50 -11.81
N GLY A 145 -12.84 -0.67 -11.14
CA GLY A 145 -13.29 0.55 -10.48
C GLY A 145 -13.62 1.68 -11.46
N THR A 146 -14.22 2.75 -10.93
CA THR A 146 -14.55 3.95 -11.71
C THR A 146 -13.76 5.17 -11.25
N LEU A 147 -13.71 6.21 -12.09
CA LEU A 147 -13.14 7.50 -11.69
C LEU A 147 -13.90 8.09 -10.49
N ASP A 148 -15.23 7.96 -10.46
CA ASP A 148 -16.06 8.43 -9.35
C ASP A 148 -15.70 7.73 -8.04
N GLU A 149 -15.45 6.42 -8.10
CA GLU A 149 -14.99 5.64 -6.94
C GLU A 149 -13.61 6.11 -6.45
N ALA A 150 -12.69 6.39 -7.36
CA ALA A 150 -11.37 6.92 -7.02
C ALA A 150 -11.45 8.32 -6.38
N LEU A 151 -12.24 9.23 -6.96
CA LEU A 151 -12.46 10.57 -6.42
C LEU A 151 -13.13 10.52 -5.04
N ALA A 152 -14.08 9.61 -4.87
CA ALA A 152 -14.74 9.37 -3.60
C ALA A 152 -13.74 8.91 -2.51
N TRP A 153 -12.79 8.05 -2.86
CA TRP A 153 -11.76 7.61 -1.90
C TRP A 153 -10.82 8.74 -1.50
N VAL A 154 -10.43 9.57 -2.47
CA VAL A 154 -9.62 10.78 -2.22
C VAL A 154 -10.38 11.74 -1.31
N GLU A 155 -11.68 11.96 -1.54
CA GLU A 155 -12.53 12.78 -0.66
C GLU A 155 -12.65 12.16 0.74
N TYR A 156 -12.89 10.85 0.84
CA TYR A 156 -12.95 10.14 2.11
C TYR A 156 -11.67 10.37 2.92
N CYS A 157 -10.51 10.17 2.29
CA CYS A 157 -9.22 10.26 2.97
C CYS A 157 -8.81 11.69 3.31
N ASN A 158 -9.01 12.65 2.39
CA ASN A 158 -8.40 13.98 2.49
C ASN A 158 -9.42 15.12 2.64
N GLY A 159 -10.72 14.84 2.51
CA GLY A 159 -11.77 15.84 2.55
C GLY A 159 -11.90 16.49 3.93
N THR A 160 -11.93 17.82 3.94
CA THR A 160 -12.12 18.66 5.13
C THR A 160 -13.50 19.33 5.18
N ARG A 161 -14.20 19.41 4.05
CA ARG A 161 -15.50 20.08 3.93
C ARG A 161 -16.63 19.21 4.50
N ASN A 162 -17.82 19.80 4.61
CA ASN A 162 -19.06 19.11 4.97
C ASN A 162 -19.64 18.43 3.72
N THR A 163 -19.00 17.34 3.29
CA THR A 163 -19.36 16.57 2.09
C THR A 163 -19.55 15.10 2.46
N TYR A 164 -20.21 14.33 1.59
CA TYR A 164 -20.69 12.99 1.92
C TYR A 164 -19.56 12.05 2.39
N TYR A 165 -18.47 11.91 1.63
CA TYR A 165 -17.42 10.95 1.97
C TYR A 165 -16.54 11.45 3.12
N ALA A 166 -16.28 12.76 3.21
CA ALA A 166 -15.61 13.34 4.37
C ALA A 166 -16.42 13.09 5.67
N ASN A 167 -17.74 13.23 5.62
CA ASN A 167 -18.62 12.93 6.75
C ASN A 167 -18.75 11.44 7.04
N LEU A 168 -18.67 10.60 6.01
CA LEU A 168 -18.65 9.15 6.20
C LEU A 168 -17.41 8.73 6.98
N ARG A 169 -16.23 9.29 6.66
CA ARG A 169 -15.00 9.08 7.45
C ARG A 169 -15.19 9.47 8.91
N ARG A 170 -15.75 10.67 9.16
CA ARG A 170 -16.06 11.16 10.52
C ARG A 170 -17.02 10.23 11.25
N LYS A 171 -18.07 9.76 10.57
CA LYS A 171 -19.05 8.82 11.11
C LYS A 171 -18.42 7.48 11.47
N ASN A 172 -17.42 7.04 10.71
CA ASN A 172 -16.66 5.82 10.98
C ASN A 172 -15.64 5.98 12.13
N GLY A 173 -15.58 7.14 12.79
CA GLY A 173 -14.73 7.36 13.96
C GLY A 173 -13.44 8.12 13.68
N HIS A 174 -13.24 8.61 12.46
CA HIS A 174 -12.01 9.27 12.02
C HIS A 174 -12.27 10.74 11.67
N PRO A 175 -12.28 11.66 12.67
CA PRO A 175 -12.72 13.04 12.46
C PRO A 175 -11.79 13.81 11.51
N GLU A 176 -10.48 13.67 11.70
CA GLU A 176 -9.44 14.34 10.94
C GLU A 176 -9.15 13.64 9.61
N PRO A 177 -8.79 14.39 8.55
CA PRO A 177 -8.34 13.79 7.30
C PRO A 177 -6.99 13.05 7.48
N TYR A 178 -6.82 11.97 6.74
CA TYR A 178 -5.58 11.19 6.69
C TYR A 178 -4.43 11.90 5.96
N ASN A 179 -4.74 12.87 5.10
CA ASN A 179 -3.78 13.67 4.34
C ASN A 179 -2.79 12.82 3.52
N ILE A 180 -3.33 11.86 2.77
CA ILE A 180 -2.56 10.98 1.88
C ILE A 180 -2.00 11.80 0.72
N LYS A 181 -0.67 11.74 0.56
CA LYS A 181 0.08 12.52 -0.45
C LYS A 181 0.34 11.73 -1.73
N TYR A 182 0.59 10.43 -1.60
CA TYR A 182 1.02 9.57 -2.70
C TYR A 182 -0.14 8.69 -3.15
N TRP A 183 -0.46 8.76 -4.45
CA TRP A 183 -1.53 7.99 -5.08
C TRP A 183 -1.04 7.36 -6.38
N ALA A 184 -1.25 6.07 -6.55
CA ALA A 184 -0.97 5.32 -7.76
C ALA A 184 -2.25 5.20 -8.58
N LEU A 185 -2.15 5.45 -9.88
CA LEU A 185 -3.26 5.26 -10.80
C LEU A 185 -3.23 3.80 -11.28
N GLY A 186 -3.95 2.92 -10.58
CA GLY A 186 -3.95 1.49 -10.88
C GLY A 186 -2.72 0.72 -10.38
N ASN A 187 -2.64 -0.54 -10.79
CA ASN A 187 -1.44 -1.36 -10.72
C ASN A 187 -1.18 -1.96 -12.09
N GLU A 188 0.06 -1.79 -12.57
CA GLU A 188 0.58 -2.43 -13.80
C GLU A 188 -0.49 -2.56 -14.91
N PRO A 189 -1.23 -1.48 -15.24
CA PRO A 189 -2.24 -1.59 -16.27
C PRO A 189 -1.51 -2.08 -17.52
N PRO A 190 -2.04 -3.10 -18.22
CA PRO A 190 -1.46 -3.46 -19.49
C PRO A 190 -1.57 -2.21 -20.36
N PHE A 191 -0.44 -1.54 -20.58
CA PHE A 191 -0.26 -0.85 -21.83
C PHE A 191 -0.36 -1.95 -22.87
N GLN A 192 -1.58 -2.25 -23.34
CA GLN A 192 -1.72 -2.77 -24.69
C GLN A 192 -1.00 -1.73 -25.53
N SER A 193 0.24 -2.05 -25.90
CA SER A 193 0.91 -1.36 -26.97
C SER A 193 -0.08 -1.35 -28.11
N SER A 194 -0.53 -0.17 -28.50
CA SER A 194 -1.40 0.08 -29.64
C SER A 194 -0.65 -0.23 -30.93
N SER A 195 -0.25 -1.49 -31.11
CA SER A 195 0.58 -1.94 -32.24
C SER A 195 0.05 -3.20 -32.93
N SER A 196 -1.16 -3.69 -32.62
CA SER A 196 -1.72 -4.81 -33.42
C SER A 196 -3.25 -4.95 -33.52
N LEU A 197 -4.08 -3.98 -33.09
CA LEU A 197 -5.55 -4.12 -33.21
C LEU A 197 -6.20 -3.39 -34.40
N TYR A 198 -5.43 -2.96 -35.39
CA TYR A 198 -5.96 -2.63 -36.72
C TYR A 198 -5.04 -3.16 -37.81
N LYS A 199 -5.23 -4.43 -38.18
CA LYS A 199 -4.94 -4.93 -39.52
C LYS A 199 -6.22 -5.55 -40.04
N ASN A 200 -7.04 -4.71 -40.68
CA ASN A 200 -7.99 -5.16 -41.69
C ASN A 200 -7.20 -5.35 -43.00
#